data_AF-A0A5C3Q8U4-F1
#
_entry.id   AF-A0A5C3Q8U4-F1
#
_cell.length_a   1.000
_cell.length_b   1.000
_cell.length_c   1.000
_cell.angle_alpha   90.00
_cell.angle_beta   90.00
_cell.angle_gamma   90.00
#
_symmetry.space_group_name_H-M   'P 1'
#
loop_
_entity.id
_entity.type
_entity.pdbx_description
1 polymer ?
#
loop_
_entity_poly.entity_id
_entity_poly.type
_entity_poly.pdbx_seq_one_letter_code
_entity_poly.pdbx_strand_id
1 'polypeptide(L)'
;MAAFFHPSMYGFNVTDKTFDYDNRPVVPIKEMTFNQWWFHGHLDYPPNDGDIFELPAGQAATAELACHRGATSYHAGADGGDIRDPNEPNNPCPDSPTDAFHTTGLDDVKGCALAIAYKSDVGDVVPEDFVIFSVNQTCVWNRFTDFQVPERMPPCPEGGCTCAWFWTHSINSGGQENYMNGFKCNITGSTSPTPLAKPKVARRCGKDPQNDKIEDFPGNCTYGAKAPFYWFNKERNNMFEGFYSPPHYNDLYNFRDGPQDDIFEDSYLSLPIPSPDAPLPVLASPSTSRTGTNSSSAESLPEPPKKEKKW
;
A
#
# COMPACT_ATOMS: atom_id res chain seq x y z
N MET A 1 -0.20 18.89 -4.34
CA MET A 1 0.79 17.98 -4.93
C MET A 1 1.72 17.40 -3.88
N ALA A 2 2.02 16.11 -4.02
CA ALA A 2 3.03 15.40 -3.23
C ALA A 2 3.58 14.22 -4.04
N ALA A 3 4.79 13.79 -3.72
CA ALA A 3 5.38 12.56 -4.23
C ALA A 3 6.05 11.78 -3.11
N PHE A 4 6.20 10.47 -3.34
CA PHE A 4 7.14 9.63 -2.60
C PHE A 4 8.57 9.94 -3.03
N PHE A 5 9.45 10.25 -2.08
CA PHE A 5 10.88 10.47 -2.33
C PHE A 5 11.72 9.40 -1.63
N HIS A 6 12.50 8.68 -2.42
CA HIS A 6 13.56 7.77 -2.00
C HIS A 6 14.51 7.55 -3.19
N PRO A 7 15.83 7.34 -2.98
CA PRO A 7 16.77 7.09 -4.09
C PRO A 7 16.38 5.91 -4.99
N SER A 8 15.59 4.96 -4.48
CA SER A 8 15.08 3.81 -5.24
C SER A 8 13.91 4.12 -6.17
N MET A 9 13.40 5.36 -6.21
CA MET A 9 12.30 5.72 -7.09
C MET A 9 12.74 5.91 -8.53
N TYR A 10 11.84 5.58 -9.47
CA TYR A 10 11.98 6.00 -10.86
C TYR A 10 11.80 7.51 -10.94
N GLY A 11 12.61 8.16 -11.76
CA GLY A 11 12.57 9.60 -11.96
C GLY A 11 13.07 10.42 -10.77
N PHE A 12 13.91 9.85 -9.89
CA PHE A 12 14.42 10.53 -8.69
C PHE A 12 15.08 11.90 -8.98
N ASN A 13 15.73 12.04 -10.14
CA ASN A 13 16.40 13.26 -10.60
C ASN A 13 15.66 13.99 -11.73
N VAL A 14 14.43 13.59 -12.05
CA VAL A 14 13.62 14.28 -13.07
C VAL A 14 13.25 15.68 -12.58
N THR A 15 13.44 16.68 -13.44
CA THR A 15 13.11 18.08 -13.20
C THR A 15 12.06 18.58 -14.20
N ASP A 16 11.63 19.83 -14.04
CA ASP A 16 10.72 20.54 -14.95
C ASP A 16 11.32 20.77 -16.35
N LYS A 17 12.61 20.48 -16.53
CA LYS A 17 13.36 20.64 -17.79
C LYS A 17 13.76 19.31 -18.42
N THR A 18 13.46 18.18 -17.78
CA THR A 18 13.84 16.86 -18.30
C THR A 18 13.00 16.45 -19.51
N PHE A 19 11.74 16.87 -19.55
CA PHE A 19 10.78 16.59 -20.63
C PHE A 19 10.30 17.90 -21.27
N ASP A 20 9.68 17.82 -22.44
CA ASP A 20 9.06 18.97 -23.14
C ASP A 20 7.81 19.53 -22.41
N TYR A 21 7.40 18.88 -21.33
CA TYR A 21 6.33 19.28 -20.42
C TYR A 21 6.76 19.00 -18.97
N ASP A 22 6.09 19.62 -18.00
CA ASP A 22 6.39 19.34 -16.59
C ASP A 22 5.95 17.92 -16.22
N ASN A 23 6.93 17.05 -15.99
CA ASN A 23 6.73 15.66 -15.59
C ASN A 23 7.52 15.33 -14.32
N ARG A 24 7.72 16.31 -13.42
CA ARG A 24 8.36 16.06 -12.12
C ARG A 24 7.56 15.00 -11.33
N PRO A 25 8.19 14.25 -10.40
CA PRO A 25 7.49 13.23 -9.61
C PRO A 25 6.24 13.71 -8.85
N VAL A 26 6.20 15.00 -8.50
CA VAL A 26 5.07 15.64 -7.80
C VAL A 26 3.94 16.04 -8.74
N VAL A 27 4.12 16.00 -10.06
CA VAL A 27 3.08 16.41 -11.01
C VAL A 27 1.93 15.40 -10.96
N PRO A 28 0.68 15.88 -10.88
CA PRO A 28 -0.47 14.99 -10.86
C PRO A 28 -0.72 14.28 -12.19
N ILE A 29 -1.32 13.10 -12.10
CA ILE A 29 -1.73 12.25 -13.21
C ILE A 29 -3.23 12.42 -13.46
N LYS A 30 -3.57 12.92 -14.67
CA LYS A 30 -4.94 13.02 -15.18
C LYS A 30 -4.95 13.14 -16.70
N GLU A 31 -5.95 12.52 -17.33
CA GLU A 31 -6.16 12.55 -18.78
C GLU A 31 -4.91 12.16 -19.60
N MET A 32 -4.09 11.26 -19.06
CA MET A 32 -2.85 10.79 -19.67
C MET A 32 -3.06 9.46 -20.38
N THR A 33 -2.29 9.23 -21.46
CA THR A 33 -2.16 7.91 -22.10
C THR A 33 -1.41 6.94 -21.18
N PHE A 34 -1.47 5.62 -21.46
CA PHE A 34 -0.85 4.62 -20.59
C PHE A 34 0.63 4.90 -20.32
N ASN A 35 1.41 5.18 -21.37
CA ASN A 35 2.85 5.42 -21.24
C ASN A 35 3.18 6.70 -20.45
N GLN A 36 2.26 7.65 -20.36
CA GLN A 36 2.46 8.89 -19.60
C GLN A 36 2.16 8.71 -18.12
N TRP A 37 1.07 8.01 -17.78
CA TRP A 37 0.70 7.84 -16.37
C TRP A 37 1.41 6.65 -15.71
N TRP A 38 1.66 5.58 -16.44
CA TRP A 38 2.26 4.37 -15.92
C TRP A 38 3.70 4.66 -15.46
N PHE A 39 3.98 4.41 -14.18
CA PHE A 39 5.25 4.78 -13.56
C PHE A 39 5.61 6.27 -13.75
N HIS A 40 4.61 7.14 -13.89
CA HIS A 40 4.81 8.57 -14.15
C HIS A 40 5.59 8.85 -15.47
N GLY A 41 5.64 7.88 -16.39
CA GLY A 41 6.48 7.98 -17.59
C GLY A 41 7.98 8.02 -17.28
N HIS A 42 8.41 7.52 -16.11
CA HIS A 42 9.81 7.59 -15.64
C HIS A 42 10.58 6.28 -15.80
N LEU A 43 10.09 5.31 -16.57
CA LEU A 43 10.75 4.01 -16.74
C LEU A 43 12.17 4.13 -17.34
N ASP A 44 12.41 5.13 -18.20
CA ASP A 44 13.74 5.42 -18.78
C ASP A 44 14.69 6.15 -17.80
N TYR A 45 14.22 6.44 -16.58
CA TYR A 45 14.98 7.10 -15.51
C TYR A 45 15.00 6.21 -14.27
N PRO A 46 15.58 5.00 -14.34
CA PRO A 46 15.61 4.07 -13.22
C PRO A 46 16.49 4.61 -12.06
N PRO A 47 16.27 4.10 -10.83
CA PRO A 47 17.19 4.34 -9.71
C PRO A 47 18.58 3.73 -9.99
N ASN A 48 19.58 4.08 -9.17
CA ASN A 48 20.89 3.42 -9.27
C ASN A 48 20.81 1.97 -8.76
N ASP A 49 21.73 1.13 -9.23
CA ASP A 49 21.87 -0.23 -8.72
C ASP A 49 22.14 -0.23 -7.21
N GLY A 50 21.40 -1.05 -6.47
CA GLY A 50 21.51 -1.16 -5.02
C GLY A 50 20.66 -0.17 -4.22
N ASP A 51 20.10 0.86 -4.84
CA ASP A 51 19.13 1.74 -4.18
C ASP A 51 17.78 1.02 -4.07
N ILE A 52 17.46 0.51 -2.87
CA ILE A 52 16.27 -0.30 -2.58
C ILE A 52 15.56 0.27 -1.36
N PHE A 53 14.23 0.41 -1.44
CA PHE A 53 13.40 0.72 -0.27
C PHE A 53 13.07 -0.57 0.48
N GLU A 54 13.59 -0.70 1.70
CA GLU A 54 13.40 -1.91 2.52
C GLU A 54 12.04 -1.92 3.22
N LEU A 55 11.35 -3.05 3.15
CA LEU A 55 10.03 -3.29 3.72
C LEU A 55 10.12 -4.39 4.78
N PRO A 56 10.32 -4.05 6.06
CA PRO A 56 10.47 -5.03 7.13
C PRO A 56 9.13 -5.67 7.50
N ALA A 57 8.97 -6.97 7.22
CA ALA A 57 7.75 -7.70 7.51
C ALA A 57 7.35 -7.59 9.00
N GLY A 58 6.10 -7.22 9.26
CA GLY A 58 5.55 -7.05 10.60
C GLY A 58 5.96 -5.75 11.30
N GLN A 59 6.60 -4.82 10.59
CA GLN A 59 7.06 -3.54 11.12
C GLN A 59 6.65 -2.37 10.21
N ALA A 60 6.85 -1.15 10.70
CA ALA A 60 6.65 0.06 9.94
C ALA A 60 7.81 0.29 8.96
N ALA A 61 7.48 0.69 7.74
CA ALA A 61 8.40 1.29 6.78
C ALA A 61 8.05 2.79 6.65
N THR A 62 8.96 3.67 7.10
CA THR A 62 8.74 5.12 7.02
C THR A 62 9.09 5.64 5.62
N ALA A 63 8.10 6.19 4.93
CA ALA A 63 8.28 6.88 3.66
C ALA A 63 8.36 8.40 3.86
N GLU A 64 9.06 9.10 2.96
CA GLU A 64 9.05 10.56 2.90
C GLU A 64 8.16 11.05 1.76
N LEU A 65 7.06 11.71 2.12
CA LEU A 65 6.10 12.29 1.19
C LEU A 65 6.20 13.82 1.24
N ALA A 66 6.46 14.47 0.12
CA ALA A 66 6.61 15.92 0.10
C ALA A 66 6.22 16.56 -1.24
N CYS A 67 6.05 17.88 -1.25
CA CYS A 67 5.80 18.65 -2.48
C CYS A 67 7.07 18.90 -3.31
N HIS A 68 8.25 18.68 -2.73
CA HIS A 68 9.53 18.86 -3.40
C HIS A 68 10.62 17.99 -2.75
N ARG A 69 11.60 17.51 -3.54
CA ARG A 69 12.71 16.70 -2.99
C ARG A 69 13.52 17.45 -1.94
N GLY A 70 13.67 18.76 -2.13
CA GLY A 70 14.32 19.66 -1.18
C GLY A 70 13.68 19.69 0.22
N ALA A 71 12.41 19.29 0.34
CA ALA A 71 11.71 19.20 1.62
C ALA A 71 11.90 17.83 2.30
N THR A 72 12.81 16.97 1.81
CA THR A 72 13.05 15.62 2.32
C THR A 72 14.49 15.44 2.77
N SER A 73 14.81 14.31 3.40
CA SER A 73 16.20 13.94 3.71
C SER A 73 17.06 13.77 2.45
N TYR A 74 16.43 13.66 1.27
CA TYR A 74 17.07 13.53 -0.04
C TYR A 74 17.27 14.87 -0.76
N HIS A 75 17.29 15.98 -0.03
CA HIS A 75 17.43 17.34 -0.57
C HIS A 75 18.74 17.60 -1.31
N ALA A 76 19.78 16.78 -1.11
CA ALA A 76 21.07 16.95 -1.79
C ALA A 76 20.89 16.96 -3.32
N GLY A 77 21.38 18.03 -3.95
CA GLY A 77 21.25 18.25 -5.40
C GLY A 77 19.82 18.53 -5.91
N ALA A 78 18.84 18.71 -5.01
CA ALA A 78 17.52 19.20 -5.40
C ALA A 78 17.63 20.67 -5.82
N ASP A 79 16.82 21.09 -6.79
CA ASP A 79 16.73 22.51 -7.14
C ASP A 79 16.24 23.31 -5.91
N GLY A 80 16.83 24.47 -5.64
CA GLY A 80 16.55 25.24 -4.42
C GLY A 80 17.17 24.70 -3.11
N GLY A 81 17.79 23.51 -3.11
CA GLY A 81 18.51 22.97 -1.94
C GLY A 81 17.62 22.42 -0.83
N ASP A 82 18.08 22.52 0.43
CA ASP A 82 17.33 22.11 1.62
C ASP A 82 16.29 23.18 1.97
N ILE A 83 15.02 22.83 1.85
CA ILE A 83 13.89 23.72 2.18
C ILE A 83 13.07 23.19 3.37
N ARG A 84 13.59 22.19 4.11
CA ARG A 84 12.91 21.68 5.29
C ARG A 84 12.83 22.76 6.37
N ASP A 85 11.68 22.86 7.02
CA ASP A 85 11.54 23.65 8.23
C ASP A 85 12.00 22.82 9.45
N PRO A 86 13.06 23.23 10.16
CA PRO A 86 13.53 22.52 11.36
C PRO A 86 12.53 22.56 12.52
N ASN A 87 11.60 23.52 12.54
CA ASN A 87 10.57 23.63 13.58
C ASN A 87 9.32 22.79 13.26
N GLU A 88 9.10 22.50 11.97
CA GLU A 88 7.98 21.71 11.47
C GLU A 88 8.50 20.52 10.63
N PRO A 89 9.26 19.58 11.23
CA PRO A 89 9.95 18.54 10.49
C PRO A 89 8.99 17.57 9.76
N ASN A 90 7.72 17.52 10.15
CA ASN A 90 6.69 16.71 9.52
C ASN A 90 5.89 17.46 8.44
N ASN A 91 6.16 18.74 8.16
CA ASN A 91 5.43 19.45 7.12
C ASN A 91 5.80 18.88 5.73
N PRO A 92 4.85 18.33 4.95
CA PRO A 92 5.11 17.81 3.61
C PRO A 92 5.40 18.93 2.59
N CYS A 93 5.02 20.17 2.88
CA CYS A 93 5.30 21.31 2.03
C CYS A 93 5.57 22.59 2.85
N PRO A 94 6.83 22.80 3.28
CA PRO A 94 7.24 24.02 3.96
C PRO A 94 6.83 25.29 3.22
N ASP A 95 6.51 26.34 3.97
CA ASP A 95 6.08 27.66 3.48
C ASP A 95 4.84 27.67 2.56
N SER A 96 4.07 26.57 2.52
CA SER A 96 2.86 26.45 1.71
C SER A 96 1.63 26.12 2.57
N PRO A 97 0.43 26.56 2.17
CA PRO A 97 -0.80 26.20 2.88
C PRO A 97 -1.19 24.74 2.60
N THR A 98 -2.18 24.22 3.33
CA THR A 98 -2.65 22.83 3.21
C THR A 98 -3.27 22.48 1.86
N ASP A 99 -3.74 23.49 1.12
CA ASP A 99 -4.21 23.34 -0.26
C ASP A 99 -3.09 22.89 -1.21
N ALA A 100 -1.83 23.22 -0.90
CA ALA A 100 -0.67 22.73 -1.64
C ALA A 100 -0.52 21.21 -1.58
N PHE A 101 -1.17 20.52 -0.63
CA PHE A 101 -1.28 19.07 -0.56
C PHE A 101 -2.74 18.59 -0.50
N HIS A 102 -3.64 19.35 -1.14
CA HIS A 102 -5.00 18.96 -1.47
C HIS A 102 -5.87 18.53 -0.28
N THR A 103 -5.77 19.28 0.82
CA THR A 103 -6.65 19.09 1.96
C THR A 103 -7.06 20.42 2.59
N THR A 104 -8.26 20.47 3.17
CA THR A 104 -8.67 21.60 4.03
C THR A 104 -8.17 21.43 5.48
N GLY A 105 -7.74 20.23 5.86
CA GLY A 105 -7.32 19.90 7.22
C GLY A 105 -7.11 18.40 7.44
N LEU A 106 -6.73 18.02 8.66
CA LEU A 106 -6.47 16.62 9.00
C LEU A 106 -7.70 15.71 8.81
N ASP A 107 -8.90 16.23 9.01
CA ASP A 107 -10.17 15.52 8.85
C ASP A 107 -10.60 15.35 7.39
N ASP A 108 -9.93 16.02 6.45
CA ASP A 108 -10.26 15.98 5.03
C ASP A 108 -9.31 15.09 4.20
N VAL A 109 -8.20 14.59 4.78
CA VAL A 109 -7.32 13.64 4.09
C VAL A 109 -8.05 12.33 3.75
N LYS A 110 -7.64 11.67 2.66
CA LYS A 110 -8.34 10.50 2.08
C LYS A 110 -7.48 9.23 1.98
N GLY A 111 -6.32 9.25 2.61
CA GLY A 111 -5.38 8.13 2.64
C GLY A 111 -4.64 7.91 1.33
N CYS A 112 -3.55 7.14 1.45
CA CYS A 112 -2.73 6.70 0.33
C CYS A 112 -2.22 5.28 0.63
N ALA A 113 -1.56 4.66 -0.35
CA ALA A 113 -1.20 3.26 -0.24
C ALA A 113 0.14 2.93 -0.91
N LEU A 114 0.76 1.83 -0.44
CA LEU A 114 1.85 1.16 -1.13
C LEU A 114 1.35 -0.12 -1.78
N ALA A 115 1.72 -0.29 -3.06
CA ALA A 115 1.51 -1.51 -3.81
C ALA A 115 2.83 -2.21 -4.12
N ILE A 116 2.78 -3.52 -4.32
CA ILE A 116 3.94 -4.35 -4.66
C ILE A 116 3.60 -5.31 -5.80
N ALA A 117 4.57 -5.53 -6.68
CA ALA A 117 4.58 -6.57 -7.70
C ALA A 117 5.88 -7.39 -7.54
N TYR A 118 5.75 -8.71 -7.43
CA TYR A 118 6.86 -9.65 -7.24
C TYR A 118 7.59 -9.93 -8.57
N LYS A 119 8.08 -8.86 -9.19
CA LYS A 119 8.84 -8.86 -10.45
C LYS A 119 10.04 -7.94 -10.31
N SER A 120 11.22 -8.48 -10.61
CA SER A 120 12.49 -7.75 -10.53
C SER A 120 12.72 -6.86 -11.74
N ASP A 121 12.32 -7.29 -12.94
CA ASP A 121 12.26 -6.44 -14.13
C ASP A 121 10.97 -5.62 -14.14
N VAL A 122 11.10 -4.30 -14.28
CA VAL A 122 9.96 -3.38 -14.37
C VAL A 122 9.25 -3.47 -15.72
N GLY A 123 9.96 -3.88 -16.78
CA GLY A 123 9.36 -4.08 -18.11
C GLY A 123 8.31 -5.20 -18.13
N ASP A 124 8.39 -6.14 -17.19
CA ASP A 124 7.42 -7.22 -17.03
C ASP A 124 6.21 -6.84 -16.17
N VAL A 125 6.26 -5.71 -15.46
CA VAL A 125 5.18 -5.27 -14.56
C VAL A 125 4.03 -4.69 -15.38
N VAL A 126 2.82 -5.21 -15.13
CA VAL A 126 1.56 -4.68 -15.67
C VAL A 126 0.66 -4.19 -14.52
N PRO A 127 -0.31 -3.29 -14.80
CA PRO A 127 -1.25 -2.78 -13.81
C PRO A 127 -1.95 -3.86 -12.97
N GLU A 128 -2.23 -5.02 -13.54
CA GLU A 128 -2.91 -6.15 -12.88
C GLU A 128 -2.01 -6.94 -11.92
N ASP A 129 -0.71 -6.69 -11.87
CA ASP A 129 0.21 -7.38 -10.95
C ASP A 129 0.26 -6.72 -9.56
N PHE A 130 0.00 -5.41 -9.49
CA PHE A 130 0.16 -4.67 -8.24
C PHE A 130 -0.89 -5.06 -7.21
N VAL A 131 -0.43 -5.43 -6.02
CA VAL A 131 -1.26 -5.67 -4.84
C VAL A 131 -0.98 -4.58 -3.81
N ILE A 132 -2.03 -3.88 -3.37
CA ILE A 132 -1.94 -2.95 -2.24
C ILE A 132 -1.72 -3.76 -0.96
N PHE A 133 -0.57 -3.56 -0.31
CA PHE A 133 -0.19 -4.31 0.89
C PHE A 133 -0.17 -3.46 2.16
N SER A 134 -0.13 -2.13 2.03
CA SER A 134 -0.14 -1.21 3.17
C SER A 134 -0.86 0.08 2.81
N VAL A 135 -1.62 0.61 3.77
CA VAL A 135 -2.42 1.83 3.65
C VAL A 135 -2.15 2.69 4.87
N ASN A 136 -2.11 4.01 4.66
CA ASN A 136 -2.19 4.99 5.73
C ASN A 136 -3.34 5.95 5.40
N GLN A 137 -4.41 5.92 6.19
CA GLN A 137 -5.60 6.75 5.93
C GLN A 137 -5.38 8.23 6.26
N THR A 138 -4.34 8.55 7.05
CA THR A 138 -3.94 9.93 7.41
C THR A 138 -2.86 10.48 6.46
N CYS A 139 -2.71 9.87 5.28
CA CYS A 139 -1.59 10.15 4.40
C CYS A 139 -1.61 11.55 3.77
N VAL A 140 -0.40 12.03 3.46
CA VAL A 140 -0.10 13.38 2.95
C VAL A 140 -0.48 14.49 3.93
N TRP A 141 -0.50 14.14 5.21
CA TRP A 141 -0.50 15.10 6.32
C TRP A 141 0.90 15.26 6.92
N ASN A 142 1.60 14.14 7.12
CA ASN A 142 2.97 14.11 7.64
C ASN A 142 3.94 13.76 6.51
N ARG A 143 5.10 14.43 6.48
CA ARG A 143 6.21 14.08 5.60
C ARG A 143 6.67 12.66 5.86
N PHE A 144 6.98 12.33 7.11
CA PHE A 144 7.29 10.96 7.50
C PHE A 144 5.98 10.20 7.70
N THR A 145 5.61 9.40 6.70
CA THR A 145 4.41 8.57 6.74
C THR A 145 4.81 7.12 6.88
N ASP A 146 4.40 6.50 7.99
CA ASP A 146 4.62 5.08 8.24
C ASP A 146 3.61 4.22 7.48
N PHE A 147 4.13 3.18 6.82
CA PHE A 147 3.36 2.12 6.22
C PHE A 147 3.66 0.81 6.93
N GLN A 148 2.65 0.22 7.57
CA GLN A 148 2.80 -1.05 8.25
C GLN A 148 2.89 -2.18 7.22
N VAL A 149 3.96 -2.97 7.26
CA VAL A 149 4.15 -4.10 6.34
C VAL A 149 3.54 -5.36 6.97
N PRO A 150 2.67 -6.11 6.26
CA PRO A 150 2.13 -7.37 6.78
C PRO A 150 3.24 -8.33 7.23
N GLU A 151 3.05 -9.00 8.36
CA GLU A 151 4.05 -9.94 8.91
C GLU A 151 4.34 -11.11 7.96
N ARG A 152 3.33 -11.49 7.17
CA ARG A 152 3.37 -12.67 6.30
C ARG A 152 3.86 -12.36 4.88
N MET A 153 4.42 -11.17 4.62
CA MET A 153 4.97 -10.84 3.31
C MET A 153 6.06 -11.84 2.91
N PRO A 154 5.95 -12.52 1.75
CA PRO A 154 6.97 -13.43 1.26
C PRO A 154 8.24 -12.69 0.78
N PRO A 155 9.38 -13.39 0.66
CA PRO A 155 10.58 -12.77 0.12
C PRO A 155 10.38 -12.40 -1.36
N CYS A 156 10.93 -11.25 -1.77
CA CYS A 156 11.01 -10.88 -3.18
C CYS A 156 11.90 -11.86 -3.98
N PRO A 157 11.72 -11.95 -5.31
CA PRO A 157 12.65 -12.70 -6.15
C PRO A 157 14.05 -12.08 -6.13
N GLU A 158 15.02 -12.80 -6.69
CA GLU A 158 16.35 -12.24 -6.95
C GLU A 158 16.25 -10.97 -7.81
N GLY A 159 16.96 -9.92 -7.41
CA GLY A 159 16.84 -8.58 -8.01
C GLY A 159 15.75 -7.69 -7.37
N GLY A 160 15.04 -8.18 -6.36
CA GLY A 160 14.04 -7.42 -5.61
C GLY A 160 12.66 -7.40 -6.26
N CYS A 161 11.75 -6.64 -5.65
CA CYS A 161 10.42 -6.38 -6.17
C CYS A 161 10.34 -4.98 -6.77
N THR A 162 9.22 -4.72 -7.46
CA THR A 162 8.83 -3.37 -7.85
C THR A 162 7.64 -2.93 -7.03
N CYS A 163 7.71 -1.74 -6.44
CA CYS A 163 6.63 -1.14 -5.66
C CYS A 163 6.17 0.17 -6.28
N ALA A 164 5.01 0.66 -5.84
CA ALA A 164 4.54 1.99 -6.19
C ALA A 164 3.73 2.60 -5.04
N TRP A 165 3.91 3.90 -4.83
CA TRP A 165 3.07 4.71 -3.96
C TRP A 165 1.93 5.30 -4.78
N PHE A 166 0.72 5.28 -4.23
CA PHE A 166 -0.47 5.81 -4.87
C PHE A 166 -1.27 6.71 -3.94
N TRP A 167 -1.82 7.79 -4.47
CA TRP A 167 -2.65 8.72 -3.70
C TRP A 167 -3.76 9.36 -4.54
N THR A 168 -4.90 9.54 -3.89
CA THR A 168 -6.09 10.25 -4.36
C THR A 168 -6.56 11.14 -3.23
N HIS A 169 -6.86 12.41 -3.50
CA HIS A 169 -7.18 13.40 -2.47
C HIS A 169 -8.66 13.78 -2.45
N SER A 170 -9.04 14.63 -1.50
CA SER A 170 -10.41 15.11 -1.34
C SER A 170 -10.89 15.95 -2.52
N ILE A 171 -12.21 15.93 -2.76
CA ILE A 171 -12.87 16.85 -3.70
C ILE A 171 -12.88 18.31 -3.20
N ASN A 172 -12.60 18.53 -1.92
CA ASN A 172 -12.72 19.83 -1.28
C ASN A 172 -11.51 20.75 -1.51
N SER A 173 -10.44 20.27 -2.15
CA SER A 173 -9.20 21.05 -2.33
C SER A 173 -8.46 20.68 -3.62
N GLY A 174 -8.41 21.60 -4.57
CA GLY A 174 -7.77 21.43 -5.88
C GLY A 174 -8.63 20.71 -6.94
N GLY A 175 -8.07 20.56 -8.14
CA GLY A 175 -8.69 19.78 -9.22
C GLY A 175 -8.44 18.28 -9.01
N GLN A 176 -9.36 17.43 -9.43
CA GLN A 176 -9.19 15.99 -9.22
C GLN A 176 -8.14 15.37 -10.12
N GLU A 177 -7.39 14.45 -9.51
CA GLU A 177 -6.21 13.82 -10.10
C GLU A 177 -5.77 12.63 -9.24
N ASN A 178 -4.80 11.89 -9.76
CA ASN A 178 -4.18 10.75 -9.10
C ASN A 178 -2.68 10.98 -9.02
N TYR A 179 -2.04 10.26 -8.11
CA TYR A 179 -0.60 10.29 -7.96
C TYR A 179 -0.07 8.85 -7.96
N MET A 180 1.06 8.66 -8.64
CA MET A 180 1.78 7.40 -8.71
C MET A 180 3.28 7.69 -8.73
N ASN A 181 4.05 7.03 -7.87
CA ASN A 181 5.50 6.99 -7.98
C ASN A 181 5.98 5.55 -7.82
N GLY A 182 6.57 4.98 -8.88
CA GLY A 182 7.16 3.64 -8.84
C GLY A 182 8.56 3.66 -8.23
N PHE A 183 8.97 2.58 -7.59
CA PHE A 183 10.29 2.43 -6.97
C PHE A 183 10.72 0.97 -6.83
N LYS A 184 12.04 0.73 -6.73
CA LYS A 184 12.60 -0.58 -6.36
C LYS A 184 12.46 -0.79 -4.85
N CYS A 185 11.99 -1.98 -4.47
CA CYS A 185 11.74 -2.33 -3.07
C CYS A 185 12.11 -3.80 -2.79
N ASN A 186 12.25 -4.13 -1.51
CA ASN A 186 12.52 -5.51 -1.09
C ASN A 186 11.89 -5.80 0.27
N ILE A 187 11.43 -7.04 0.47
CA ILE A 187 10.92 -7.48 1.77
C ILE A 187 12.08 -7.99 2.62
N THR A 188 12.21 -7.47 3.85
CA THR A 188 13.16 -7.97 4.86
C THR A 188 12.43 -8.63 6.01
N GLY A 189 13.11 -9.52 6.74
CA GLY A 189 12.51 -10.20 7.89
C GLY A 189 11.36 -11.15 7.55
N SER A 190 11.21 -11.55 6.28
CA SER A 190 10.16 -12.47 5.86
C SER A 190 10.26 -13.83 6.57
N THR A 191 9.12 -14.31 7.07
CA THR A 191 9.00 -15.62 7.74
C THR A 191 8.00 -16.56 7.07
N SER A 192 7.35 -16.11 5.99
CA SER A 192 6.32 -16.85 5.28
C SER A 192 6.70 -16.99 3.81
N PRO A 193 6.58 -18.18 3.19
CA PRO A 193 6.74 -18.34 1.75
C PRO A 193 5.43 -18.17 0.97
N THR A 194 4.31 -17.91 1.65
CA THR A 194 2.98 -17.90 1.01
C THR A 194 2.89 -16.74 0.02
N PRO A 195 2.62 -17.00 -1.28
CA PRO A 195 2.45 -15.94 -2.27
C PRO A 195 1.25 -15.04 -1.96
N LEU A 196 1.29 -13.84 -2.53
CA LEU A 196 0.13 -12.97 -2.58
C LEU A 196 -0.89 -13.55 -3.56
N ALA A 197 -2.17 -13.47 -3.21
CA ALA A 197 -3.25 -13.78 -4.14
C ALA A 197 -3.27 -12.76 -5.28
N LYS A 198 -3.79 -13.18 -6.45
CA LYS A 198 -3.99 -12.28 -7.58
C LYS A 198 -4.94 -11.13 -7.18
N PRO A 199 -4.55 -9.86 -7.37
CA PRO A 199 -5.38 -8.73 -6.96
C PRO A 199 -6.64 -8.62 -7.82
N LYS A 200 -7.71 -8.11 -7.20
CA LYS A 200 -8.96 -7.75 -7.87
C LYS A 200 -9.21 -6.25 -7.74
N VAL A 201 -10.02 -5.71 -8.66
CA VAL A 201 -10.44 -4.30 -8.59
C VAL A 201 -11.24 -4.06 -7.31
N ALA A 202 -10.83 -3.07 -6.53
CA ALA A 202 -11.54 -2.67 -5.31
C ALA A 202 -12.92 -2.10 -5.67
N ARG A 203 -13.90 -2.28 -4.77
CA ARG A 203 -15.29 -1.88 -5.01
C ARG A 203 -15.73 -0.89 -3.94
N ARG A 204 -16.44 0.16 -4.35
CA ARG A 204 -17.08 1.12 -3.44
C ARG A 204 -18.13 0.38 -2.63
N CYS A 205 -17.85 0.15 -1.35
CA CYS A 205 -18.69 -0.67 -0.48
C CYS A 205 -18.88 -0.07 0.91
N GLY A 206 -17.99 0.79 1.37
CA GLY A 206 -18.18 1.50 2.63
C GLY A 206 -19.20 2.64 2.52
N LYS A 207 -19.56 3.18 3.67
CA LYS A 207 -20.45 4.32 3.83
C LYS A 207 -19.93 5.54 3.07
N ASP A 208 -20.85 6.19 2.37
CA ASP A 208 -20.60 7.35 1.52
C ASP A 208 -21.78 8.33 1.57
N PRO A 209 -21.88 9.13 2.65
CA PRO A 209 -22.99 10.06 2.84
C PRO A 209 -23.02 11.18 1.81
N GLN A 210 -21.89 11.50 1.17
CA GLN A 210 -21.82 12.51 0.11
C GLN A 210 -22.58 12.08 -1.16
N ASN A 211 -22.78 10.78 -1.34
CA ASN A 211 -23.51 10.21 -2.47
C ASN A 211 -24.75 9.42 -2.02
N ASP A 212 -25.37 9.84 -0.91
CA ASP A 212 -26.60 9.25 -0.35
C ASP A 212 -26.52 7.75 -0.03
N LYS A 213 -25.33 7.24 0.29
CA LYS A 213 -25.10 5.86 0.78
C LYS A 213 -24.73 5.88 2.26
N ILE A 214 -25.75 5.82 3.11
CA ILE A 214 -25.57 6.03 4.56
C ILE A 214 -25.15 4.78 5.34
N GLU A 215 -25.20 3.60 4.71
CA GLU A 215 -24.79 2.31 5.28
C GLU A 215 -23.67 1.68 4.47
N ASP A 216 -22.86 0.85 5.13
CA ASP A 216 -21.92 -0.04 4.46
C ASP A 216 -22.68 -1.15 3.72
N PHE A 217 -22.09 -1.66 2.63
CA PHE A 217 -22.55 -2.82 1.89
C PHE A 217 -21.46 -3.90 1.86
N PRO A 218 -21.21 -4.61 2.99
CA PRO A 218 -20.12 -5.59 3.10
C PRO A 218 -20.11 -6.65 1.99
N GLY A 219 -21.29 -7.14 1.57
CA GLY A 219 -21.40 -8.11 0.47
C GLY A 219 -20.87 -7.59 -0.88
N ASN A 220 -20.82 -6.27 -1.07
CA ASN A 220 -20.26 -5.64 -2.27
C ASN A 220 -18.75 -5.37 -2.19
N CYS A 221 -18.13 -5.52 -1.02
CA CYS A 221 -16.71 -5.26 -0.85
C CYS A 221 -15.85 -6.25 -1.61
N THR A 222 -14.68 -5.78 -2.06
CA THR A 222 -13.60 -6.67 -2.49
C THR A 222 -12.76 -7.00 -1.26
N TYR A 223 -12.75 -8.27 -0.89
CA TYR A 223 -11.91 -8.82 0.17
C TYR A 223 -10.68 -9.50 -0.43
N GLY A 224 -9.62 -9.59 0.37
CA GLY A 224 -8.31 -10.06 -0.08
C GLY A 224 -7.52 -9.05 -0.88
N ALA A 225 -6.62 -9.55 -1.72
CA ALA A 225 -5.71 -8.76 -2.55
C ALA A 225 -6.48 -7.81 -3.46
N LYS A 226 -6.18 -6.51 -3.35
CA LYS A 226 -6.81 -5.44 -4.13
C LYS A 226 -5.76 -4.73 -4.99
N ALA A 227 -6.14 -4.40 -6.21
CA ALA A 227 -5.33 -3.59 -7.11
C ALA A 227 -5.36 -2.10 -6.70
N PRO A 228 -4.35 -1.30 -7.08
CA PRO A 228 -4.41 0.15 -6.98
C PRO A 228 -5.57 0.74 -7.78
N PHE A 229 -5.90 2.01 -7.49
CA PHE A 229 -6.81 2.78 -8.32
C PHE A 229 -6.07 3.35 -9.53
N TYR A 230 -6.49 2.92 -10.71
CA TYR A 230 -6.15 3.55 -11.98
C TYR A 230 -7.40 4.29 -12.43
N TRP A 231 -7.41 5.60 -12.17
CA TRP A 231 -8.58 6.46 -12.34
C TRP A 231 -8.20 7.70 -13.16
N PHE A 232 -9.21 8.34 -13.77
CA PHE A 232 -9.11 9.65 -14.41
C PHE A 232 -8.05 9.81 -15.51
N ASN A 233 -7.63 8.72 -16.15
CA ASN A 233 -6.71 8.72 -17.31
C ASN A 233 -7.46 8.44 -18.63
N LYS A 234 -6.77 8.56 -19.77
CA LYS A 234 -7.34 8.24 -21.09
C LYS A 234 -7.39 6.74 -21.37
N GLU A 235 -6.47 5.97 -20.78
CA GLU A 235 -6.26 4.56 -21.08
C GLU A 235 -6.07 3.73 -19.80
N ARG A 236 -6.54 2.49 -19.84
CA ARG A 236 -6.29 1.45 -18.81
C ARG A 236 -6.73 1.80 -17.39
N ASN A 237 -7.80 2.58 -17.24
CA ASN A 237 -8.46 2.73 -15.95
C ASN A 237 -9.12 1.42 -15.50
N ASN A 238 -9.08 1.13 -14.20
CA ASN A 238 -9.92 0.12 -13.55
C ASN A 238 -11.03 0.75 -12.69
N MET A 239 -10.94 2.06 -12.45
CA MET A 239 -11.90 2.88 -11.71
C MET A 239 -12.61 3.85 -12.67
N PHE A 240 -13.93 3.99 -12.54
CA PHE A 240 -14.78 4.76 -13.47
C PHE A 240 -15.69 5.76 -12.75
N GLU A 241 -15.32 6.10 -11.53
CA GLU A 241 -15.99 7.08 -10.70
C GLU A 241 -15.99 8.45 -11.37
N GLY A 242 -17.04 9.23 -11.12
CA GLY A 242 -17.14 10.60 -11.60
C GLY A 242 -16.19 11.54 -10.85
N PHE A 243 -15.95 12.71 -11.43
CA PHE A 243 -15.12 13.77 -10.87
C PHE A 243 -15.46 14.12 -9.41
N TYR A 244 -16.74 14.09 -9.03
CA TYR A 244 -17.16 14.46 -7.66
C TYR A 244 -17.31 13.26 -6.70
N SER A 245 -16.91 12.06 -7.13
CA SER A 245 -17.01 10.85 -6.32
C SER A 245 -15.76 9.96 -6.43
N PRO A 246 -14.53 10.52 -6.35
CA PRO A 246 -13.29 9.79 -6.58
C PRO A 246 -13.15 8.53 -5.70
N PRO A 247 -12.35 7.54 -6.14
CA PRO A 247 -11.94 6.44 -5.28
C PRO A 247 -10.93 6.92 -4.23
N HIS A 248 -10.94 6.30 -3.04
CA HIS A 248 -10.07 6.67 -1.92
C HIS A 248 -9.51 5.45 -1.21
N TYR A 249 -8.26 5.54 -0.73
CA TYR A 249 -7.56 4.47 -0.03
C TYR A 249 -7.99 4.44 1.44
N ASN A 250 -9.27 4.17 1.67
CA ASN A 250 -9.88 4.10 2.99
C ASN A 250 -11.03 3.06 3.02
N ASP A 251 -11.78 3.04 4.12
CA ASP A 251 -12.85 2.07 4.37
C ASP A 251 -13.95 2.08 3.29
N LEU A 252 -14.13 3.19 2.57
CA LEU A 252 -15.04 3.29 1.43
C LEU A 252 -14.81 2.21 0.37
N TYR A 253 -13.57 1.77 0.19
CA TYR A 253 -13.15 0.72 -0.75
C TYR A 253 -12.62 -0.52 -0.05
N ASN A 254 -12.91 -0.69 1.25
CA ASN A 254 -12.41 -1.77 2.09
C ASN A 254 -10.86 -1.81 2.17
N PHE A 255 -10.23 -0.63 2.13
CA PHE A 255 -8.83 -0.42 2.45
C PHE A 255 -8.70 0.02 3.90
N ARG A 256 -8.49 -0.95 4.79
CA ARG A 256 -8.32 -0.68 6.23
C ARG A 256 -7.02 0.09 6.45
N ASP A 257 -6.99 0.93 7.47
CA ASP A 257 -5.77 1.59 7.90
C ASP A 257 -4.72 0.57 8.37
N GLY A 258 -3.46 0.74 7.96
CA GLY A 258 -2.36 -0.16 8.28
C GLY A 258 -2.12 -1.30 7.27
N PRO A 259 -1.62 -2.46 7.75
CA PRO A 259 -1.23 -3.56 6.87
C PRO A 259 -2.45 -4.28 6.30
N GLN A 260 -2.37 -4.71 5.04
CA GLN A 260 -3.42 -5.52 4.42
C GLN A 260 -3.10 -7.01 4.62
N ASP A 261 -3.52 -7.58 5.75
CA ASP A 261 -3.15 -8.94 6.16
C ASP A 261 -3.95 -10.06 5.46
N ASP A 262 -4.97 -9.71 4.67
CA ASP A 262 -5.86 -10.65 4.00
C ASP A 262 -5.47 -10.95 2.54
N ILE A 263 -4.30 -10.49 2.08
CA ILE A 263 -3.91 -10.50 0.67
C ILE A 263 -3.23 -11.79 0.18
N PHE A 264 -3.06 -12.80 1.03
CA PHE A 264 -2.32 -14.02 0.71
C PHE A 264 -3.22 -15.11 0.12
N GLU A 265 -2.65 -16.04 -0.66
CA GLU A 265 -3.41 -17.12 -1.30
C GLU A 265 -4.18 -18.01 -0.30
N ASP A 266 -3.68 -18.14 0.92
CA ASP A 266 -4.26 -18.95 2.00
C ASP A 266 -5.05 -18.12 3.04
N SER A 267 -5.24 -16.81 2.83
CA SER A 267 -5.92 -15.95 3.82
C SER A 267 -7.38 -16.34 4.05
N TYR A 268 -8.02 -17.00 3.08
CA TYR A 268 -9.44 -17.34 3.11
C TYR A 268 -9.69 -18.83 2.89
N LEU A 269 -10.55 -19.43 3.73
CA LEU A 269 -11.15 -20.75 3.48
C LEU A 269 -12.27 -20.67 2.44
N SER A 270 -12.97 -19.53 2.41
CA SER A 270 -14.02 -19.24 1.45
C SER A 270 -14.05 -17.75 1.15
N LEU A 271 -13.93 -17.41 -0.13
CA LEU A 271 -13.97 -16.04 -0.64
C LEU A 271 -15.06 -15.93 -1.72
N PRO A 272 -16.31 -15.62 -1.33
CA PRO A 272 -17.42 -15.53 -2.26
C PRO A 272 -17.26 -14.36 -3.23
N ILE A 273 -17.91 -14.47 -4.39
CA ILE A 273 -17.95 -13.38 -5.38
C ILE A 273 -18.80 -12.24 -4.79
N PRO A 274 -18.31 -10.98 -4.80
CA PRO A 274 -19.06 -9.85 -4.26
C PRO A 274 -20.43 -9.69 -4.94
N SER A 275 -21.48 -9.56 -4.14
CA SER A 275 -22.84 -9.24 -4.57
C SER A 275 -23.66 -8.73 -3.37
N PRO A 276 -24.80 -8.04 -3.59
CA PRO A 276 -25.62 -7.51 -2.49
C PRO A 276 -26.00 -8.56 -1.43
N ASP A 277 -26.23 -9.81 -1.85
CA ASP A 277 -26.65 -10.92 -0.98
C ASP A 277 -25.52 -11.95 -0.73
N ALA A 278 -24.26 -11.61 -1.07
CA ALA A 278 -23.14 -12.53 -0.86
C ALA A 278 -22.93 -12.79 0.64
N PRO A 279 -22.66 -14.05 1.04
CA PRO A 279 -22.18 -14.30 2.40
C PRO A 279 -20.84 -13.59 2.62
N LEU A 280 -20.50 -13.31 3.87
CA LEU A 280 -19.19 -12.75 4.19
C LEU A 280 -18.09 -13.81 3.99
N PRO A 281 -16.86 -13.39 3.63
CA PRO A 281 -15.73 -14.30 3.55
C PRO A 281 -15.41 -14.96 4.88
N VAL A 282 -14.84 -16.17 4.80
CA VAL A 282 -14.37 -16.91 5.98
C VAL A 282 -12.84 -16.94 5.95
N LEU A 283 -12.23 -16.23 6.90
CA LEU A 283 -10.78 -16.22 7.07
C LEU A 283 -10.28 -17.62 7.46
N ALA A 284 -9.13 -18.00 6.92
CA ALA A 284 -8.39 -19.12 7.46
C ALA A 284 -7.86 -18.73 8.84
N SER A 285 -8.29 -19.44 9.88
CA SER A 285 -7.61 -19.32 11.17
C SER A 285 -6.16 -19.76 10.98
N PRO A 286 -5.17 -19.06 11.57
CA PRO A 286 -3.83 -19.61 11.68
C PRO A 286 -3.93 -20.84 12.58
N SER A 287 -4.16 -22.01 11.99
CA SER A 287 -4.08 -23.26 12.73
C SER A 287 -2.64 -23.37 13.19
N THR A 288 -2.45 -23.27 14.49
CA THR A 288 -1.26 -23.68 15.22
C THR A 288 -0.84 -25.03 14.66
N SER A 289 0.13 -25.04 13.75
CA SER A 289 0.86 -26.23 13.36
C SER A 289 1.80 -26.60 14.51
N ARG A 290 1.23 -26.87 15.69
CA ARG A 290 1.84 -27.77 16.66
C ARG A 290 1.45 -29.15 16.19
N THR A 291 2.40 -29.77 15.50
CA THR A 291 2.54 -31.22 15.39
C THR A 291 1.93 -31.88 16.63
N GLY A 292 0.81 -32.57 16.43
CA GLY A 292 0.29 -33.55 17.37
C GLY A 292 1.29 -34.70 17.44
N THR A 293 2.33 -34.54 18.24
CA THR A 293 3.13 -35.68 18.70
C THR A 293 2.25 -36.39 19.71
N ASN A 294 1.54 -37.44 19.28
CA ASN A 294 0.98 -38.44 20.17
C ASN A 294 2.14 -39.11 20.92
N SER A 295 2.57 -38.53 22.05
CA SER A 295 3.31 -39.27 23.05
C SER A 295 2.30 -40.03 23.90
N SER A 296 2.07 -41.29 23.55
CA SER A 296 1.43 -42.25 24.43
C SER A 296 2.36 -42.54 25.62
N SER A 297 2.28 -41.71 26.66
CA SER A 297 2.84 -42.02 27.96
C SER A 297 1.83 -42.89 28.69
N ALA A 298 2.04 -44.21 28.66
CA ALA A 298 1.34 -45.14 29.54
C ALA A 298 1.84 -44.90 30.97
N GLU A 299 1.04 -44.23 31.78
CA GLU A 299 1.29 -44.03 33.20
C GLU A 299 0.81 -45.28 33.95
N SER A 300 1.76 -46.12 34.36
CA SER A 300 1.50 -47.31 35.17
C SER A 300 1.11 -46.92 36.59
N LEU A 301 -0.09 -47.33 37.02
CA LEU A 301 -0.58 -47.23 38.40
C LEU A 301 0.34 -47.99 39.38
N PRO A 302 0.64 -47.46 40.58
CA PRO A 302 1.40 -48.20 41.58
C PRO A 302 0.54 -49.29 42.26
N GLU A 303 1.11 -50.49 42.39
CA GLU A 303 0.53 -51.65 43.08
C GLU A 303 0.52 -51.43 44.61
N PRO A 304 -0.54 -51.82 45.35
CA PRO A 304 -0.59 -51.67 46.81
C PRO A 304 0.25 -52.73 47.55
N PRO A 305 0.82 -52.42 48.72
CA PRO A 305 1.73 -53.32 49.42
C PRO A 305 1.00 -54.54 50.03
N LYS A 306 1.54 -55.73 49.77
CA LYS A 306 1.12 -57.01 50.37
C LYS A 306 1.47 -57.03 51.86
N LYS A 307 0.46 -57.25 52.71
CA LYS A 307 0.63 -57.55 54.13
C LYS A 307 1.01 -59.03 54.29
N GLU A 308 2.25 -59.30 54.68
CA GLU A 308 2.63 -60.59 55.24
C GLU A 308 2.14 -60.68 56.69
N LYS A 309 1.27 -61.65 56.95
CA LYS A 309 1.11 -62.26 58.28
C LYS A 309 1.84 -63.59 58.23
N LYS A 310 2.67 -63.88 59.22
CA LYS A 310 2.62 -65.10 60.04
C LYS A 310 3.70 -65.09 61.14
N TRP A 311 3.20 -65.28 62.36
CA TRP A 311 3.73 -65.93 63.58
C TRP A 311 5.20 -65.78 63.94
#